data_AF-A0A399WV37-F1
#
_entry.id   AF-A0A399WV37-F1
#
_cell.length_a   1.000
_cell.length_b   1.000
_cell.length_c   1.000
_cell.angle_alpha   90.00
_cell.angle_beta   90.00
_cell.angle_gamma   90.00
#
_symmetry.space_group_name_H-M   'P 1'
#
loop_
_entity.id
_entity.type
_entity.pdbx_description
1 polymer ?
#
loop_
_entity_poly.entity_id
_entity_poly.type
_entity_poly.pdbx_seq_one_letter_code
_entity_poly.pdbx_strand_id
1 'polypeptide(L)'
;MVVAIMLIGVGLVVWKKKVGGQAHQSFNTLTKDEIALLLSDAAKNNPAILKRFADNPELKKTQLDSFRELLAEASEAQAIGLADQQTNKQELDSIAAEVIAVNYDREINKDKGPMPPFGFVTDDQVKAYWGEDDQPAVQRSGFASFMDKLGLGHAADTRSHAVEFEDFLNAKIDILKQGNPEMKDREISDEEKQQAKDVFAKIRIYRKEFNDKANAGQLDPDFVGKVRLQVKLQQAQFLARLYAQSAKDQLNVTDDEVTKYISEHPELDPKEKRAKAEELLTRAKNGEDFAALADQFSEDPGNKGPDGKSKGGLYKDVPKGRMVPAFEAASLALEAGQVAPQLVESDYGFHIVKLERKLGIDPTQKGPDGKPATTETYDVRHILISTMTKDPDDPMAREMPVKEFVKGKLAEQKQKDLIDKLVAKNFVQVPDDFDVPEITPEQLDQMKKQQQQLQQQMQMPQGAPEDGDAADPSAKKAAPAPKAAPKAAEPKKK
;
A
#
# COMPACT_ATOMS: atom_id res chain seq x y z
N MET A 1 -2.16 4.31 3.78
CA MET A 1 -1.05 3.68 4.52
C MET A 1 -0.79 2.28 3.93
N VAL A 2 -0.25 2.20 2.72
CA VAL A 2 0.18 0.93 2.07
C VAL A 2 1.45 1.24 1.26
N VAL A 3 2.55 1.45 1.97
CA VAL A 3 3.91 1.50 1.39
C VAL A 3 4.75 0.51 2.19
N ALA A 4 4.51 -0.77 1.93
CA ALA A 4 5.26 -1.87 2.51
C ALA A 4 5.13 -3.08 1.59
N ILE A 5 6.28 -3.67 1.23
CA ILE A 5 6.41 -5.01 0.62
C ILE A 5 5.89 -5.13 -0.83
N MET A 6 6.78 -4.88 -1.82
CA MET A 6 7.48 -5.95 -2.55
C MET A 6 8.58 -5.37 -3.46
N LEU A 7 9.82 -5.78 -3.23
CA LEU A 7 10.90 -5.80 -4.23
C LEU A 7 10.81 -7.11 -5.04
N ILE A 8 11.65 -7.28 -6.11
CA ILE A 8 11.69 -8.38 -7.12
C ILE A 8 10.77 -8.06 -8.32
N GLY A 9 11.19 -7.89 -9.59
CA GLY A 9 12.20 -8.53 -10.46
C GLY A 9 11.88 -8.24 -11.98
N VAL A 10 12.03 -9.21 -12.91
CA VAL A 10 11.91 -9.18 -14.43
C VAL A 10 11.26 -10.48 -15.13
N GLY A 11 10.70 -10.59 -16.40
CA GLY A 11 10.59 -11.94 -17.14
C GLY A 11 9.60 -12.68 -18.16
N LEU A 12 9.49 -12.38 -19.51
CA LEU A 12 8.92 -13.24 -20.62
C LEU A 12 9.68 -13.14 -21.97
N VAL A 13 9.31 -13.94 -22.98
CA VAL A 13 8.82 -13.56 -24.34
C VAL A 13 8.36 -14.83 -25.05
N VAL A 14 7.09 -14.91 -25.51
CA VAL A 14 6.74 -15.83 -26.60
C VAL A 14 5.85 -15.16 -27.66
N TRP A 15 6.17 -15.47 -28.93
CA TRP A 15 5.67 -14.82 -30.14
C TRP A 15 4.87 -15.81 -31.00
N LYS A 16 3.86 -15.34 -31.74
CA LYS A 16 3.82 -15.36 -33.23
C LYS A 16 2.40 -15.34 -33.82
N LYS A 17 2.01 -14.19 -34.37
CA LYS A 17 1.51 -14.12 -35.76
C LYS A 17 1.87 -12.76 -36.37
N LYS A 18 2.23 -12.77 -37.65
CA LYS A 18 2.88 -11.63 -38.33
C LYS A 18 1.94 -11.03 -39.37
N VAL A 19 1.48 -9.81 -39.13
CA VAL A 19 0.97 -8.87 -40.15
C VAL A 19 1.53 -7.49 -39.79
N GLY A 20 1.85 -6.66 -40.78
CA GLY A 20 2.55 -5.38 -40.57
C GLY A 20 1.74 -4.39 -39.73
N GLY A 21 2.40 -3.86 -38.70
CA GLY A 21 1.85 -2.98 -37.67
C GLY A 21 2.65 -3.20 -36.39
N GLN A 22 2.89 -2.16 -35.57
CA GLN A 22 3.55 -2.39 -34.29
C GLN A 22 2.66 -3.27 -33.43
N ALA A 23 3.14 -4.47 -33.08
CA ALA A 23 2.41 -5.38 -32.23
C ALA A 23 2.42 -4.83 -30.80
N HIS A 24 1.37 -4.10 -30.43
CA HIS A 24 1.14 -3.68 -29.04
C HIS A 24 1.19 -4.95 -28.17
N GLN A 25 1.99 -4.88 -27.10
CA GLN A 25 2.21 -6.01 -26.20
C GLN A 25 0.88 -6.41 -25.56
N SER A 26 0.44 -7.67 -25.74
CA SER A 26 -0.83 -8.10 -25.15
C SER A 26 -0.69 -8.38 -23.66
N PHE A 27 -1.65 -7.87 -22.89
CA PHE A 27 -1.80 -8.12 -21.46
C PHE A 27 -2.88 -9.16 -21.15
N ASN A 28 -3.45 -9.87 -22.13
CA ASN A 28 -4.56 -10.80 -21.89
C ASN A 28 -4.18 -12.27 -21.69
N THR A 29 -2.90 -12.61 -21.54
CA THR A 29 -2.48 -14.01 -21.33
C THR A 29 -1.23 -14.12 -20.47
N LEU A 30 -1.17 -15.11 -19.57
CA LEU A 30 0.09 -15.72 -19.10
C LEU A 30 0.24 -17.10 -19.71
N THR A 31 1.43 -17.47 -20.17
CA THR A 31 1.74 -18.82 -20.64
C THR A 31 2.21 -19.72 -19.49
N LYS A 32 2.24 -21.04 -19.72
CA LYS A 32 2.82 -21.99 -18.76
C LYS A 32 4.30 -21.73 -18.51
N ASP A 33 5.05 -21.37 -19.55
CA ASP A 33 6.47 -21.03 -19.46
C ASP A 33 6.68 -19.77 -18.60
N GLU A 34 5.84 -18.74 -18.78
CA GLU A 34 5.83 -17.54 -17.94
C GLU A 34 5.55 -17.87 -16.47
N ILE A 35 4.60 -18.77 -16.18
CA ILE A 35 4.32 -19.23 -14.82
C ILE A 35 5.50 -20.04 -14.25
N ALA A 36 6.11 -20.92 -15.05
CA ALA A 36 7.28 -21.69 -14.64
C ALA A 36 8.48 -20.79 -14.30
N LEU A 37 8.69 -19.70 -15.05
CA LEU A 37 9.72 -18.70 -14.76
C LEU A 37 9.45 -17.94 -13.44
N LEU A 38 8.19 -17.58 -13.16
CA LEU A 38 7.80 -16.99 -11.88
C LEU A 38 8.04 -17.95 -10.70
N LEU A 39 7.73 -19.24 -10.88
CA LEU A 39 7.97 -20.27 -9.86
C LEU A 39 9.47 -20.58 -9.67
N SER A 40 10.25 -20.55 -10.75
CA SER A 40 11.72 -20.69 -10.72
C SER A 40 12.37 -19.52 -9.96
N ASP A 41 11.88 -18.30 -10.15
CA ASP A 41 12.36 -17.14 -9.38
C ASP A 41 11.92 -17.20 -7.92
N ALA A 42 10.68 -17.62 -7.66
CA ALA A 42 10.19 -17.88 -6.31
C ALA A 42 11.01 -18.97 -5.59
N ALA A 43 11.42 -20.03 -6.29
CA ALA A 43 12.30 -21.07 -5.74
C ALA A 43 13.65 -20.50 -5.28
N LYS A 44 14.22 -19.57 -6.04
CA LYS A 44 15.52 -18.94 -5.77
C LYS A 44 15.44 -17.91 -4.66
N ASN A 45 14.41 -17.07 -4.64
CA ASN A 45 14.33 -15.90 -3.77
C ASN A 45 13.48 -16.12 -2.51
N ASN A 46 12.52 -17.05 -2.53
CA ASN A 46 11.59 -17.33 -1.43
C ASN A 46 11.04 -18.77 -1.48
N PRO A 47 11.89 -19.81 -1.31
CA PRO A 47 11.46 -21.21 -1.44
C PRO A 47 10.29 -21.61 -0.50
N ALA A 48 10.12 -20.88 0.60
CA ALA A 48 8.99 -21.07 1.52
C ALA A 48 7.61 -20.88 0.87
N ILE A 49 7.49 -20.07 -0.20
CA ILE A 49 6.21 -19.85 -0.88
C ILE A 49 5.77 -21.08 -1.70
N LEU A 50 6.72 -21.84 -2.25
CA LEU A 50 6.42 -23.07 -3.01
C LEU A 50 5.77 -24.12 -2.11
N LYS A 51 6.29 -24.28 -0.89
CA LYS A 51 5.65 -25.15 0.11
C LYS A 51 4.22 -24.69 0.42
N ARG A 52 3.98 -23.38 0.56
CA ARG A 52 2.63 -22.86 0.80
C ARG A 52 1.69 -23.11 -0.38
N PHE A 53 2.15 -23.03 -1.63
CA PHE A 53 1.34 -23.38 -2.79
C PHE A 53 1.06 -24.89 -2.91
N ALA A 54 1.99 -25.74 -2.48
CA ALA A 54 1.78 -27.19 -2.41
C ALA A 54 0.82 -27.59 -1.29
N ASP A 55 0.97 -27.00 -0.10
CA ASP A 55 0.16 -27.30 1.09
C ASP A 55 -1.24 -26.63 1.05
N ASN A 56 -1.43 -25.56 0.27
CA ASN A 56 -2.68 -24.80 0.19
C ASN A 56 -3.11 -24.52 -1.28
N PRO A 57 -4.02 -25.36 -1.83
CA PRO A 57 -4.59 -25.16 -3.17
C PRO A 57 -5.40 -23.87 -3.34
N GLU A 58 -5.99 -23.35 -2.26
CA GLU A 58 -6.79 -22.14 -2.26
C GLU A 58 -5.90 -20.91 -2.45
N LEU A 59 -4.73 -20.88 -1.80
CA LEU A 59 -3.70 -19.86 -2.03
C LEU A 59 -3.17 -19.89 -3.49
N LYS A 60 -3.00 -21.09 -4.08
CA LYS A 60 -2.66 -21.23 -5.52
C LYS A 60 -3.74 -20.58 -6.38
N LYS A 61 -5.02 -20.84 -6.09
CA LYS A 61 -6.16 -20.26 -6.81
C LYS A 61 -6.19 -18.74 -6.68
N THR A 62 -6.12 -18.19 -5.47
CA THR A 62 -6.12 -16.73 -5.23
C THR A 62 -5.01 -16.03 -6.02
N GLN A 63 -3.80 -16.58 -6.04
CA GLN A 63 -2.68 -16.00 -6.80
C GLN A 63 -2.95 -15.95 -8.31
N LEU A 64 -3.65 -16.96 -8.87
CA LEU A 64 -4.05 -16.98 -10.28
C LEU A 64 -5.20 -16.03 -10.58
N ASP A 65 -6.16 -15.90 -9.66
CA ASP A 65 -7.25 -14.96 -9.79
C ASP A 65 -6.72 -13.51 -9.74
N SER A 66 -5.73 -13.20 -8.90
CA SER A 66 -5.03 -11.90 -8.93
C SER A 66 -4.28 -11.64 -10.24
N PHE A 67 -3.73 -12.68 -10.90
CA PHE A 67 -3.17 -12.51 -12.25
C PHE A 67 -4.27 -12.27 -13.29
N ARG A 68 -5.42 -12.95 -13.20
CA ARG A 68 -6.56 -12.74 -14.11
C ARG A 68 -7.11 -11.33 -13.98
N GLU A 69 -7.30 -10.83 -12.77
CA GLU A 69 -7.70 -9.45 -12.45
C GLU A 69 -6.72 -8.44 -13.08
N LEU A 70 -5.43 -8.53 -12.73
CA LEU A 70 -4.37 -7.66 -13.26
C LEU A 70 -4.34 -7.62 -14.80
N LEU A 71 -4.43 -8.79 -15.44
CA LEU A 71 -4.43 -8.91 -16.90
C LEU A 71 -5.72 -8.39 -17.53
N ALA A 72 -6.87 -8.54 -16.86
CA ALA A 72 -8.17 -8.05 -17.33
C ALA A 72 -8.23 -6.52 -17.32
N GLU A 73 -7.82 -5.88 -16.22
CA GLU A 73 -7.76 -4.43 -16.09
C GLU A 73 -6.73 -3.81 -17.04
N ALA A 74 -5.54 -4.41 -17.15
CA ALA A 74 -4.51 -3.93 -18.08
C ALA A 74 -4.93 -4.05 -19.56
N SER A 75 -5.62 -5.14 -19.91
CA SER A 75 -6.18 -5.31 -21.26
C SER A 75 -7.31 -4.32 -21.54
N GLU A 76 -8.15 -4.03 -20.54
CA GLU A 76 -9.21 -3.03 -20.67
C GLU A 76 -8.66 -1.61 -20.82
N ALA A 77 -7.64 -1.24 -20.02
CA ALA A 77 -6.93 0.02 -20.14
C ALA A 77 -6.39 0.25 -21.57
N GLN A 78 -5.81 -0.79 -22.17
CA GLN A 78 -5.35 -0.75 -23.55
C GLN A 78 -6.54 -0.67 -24.53
N ALA A 79 -7.60 -1.46 -24.33
CA ALA A 79 -8.78 -1.48 -25.20
C ALA A 79 -9.53 -0.14 -25.26
N ILE A 80 -9.53 0.65 -24.17
CA ILE A 80 -10.13 1.98 -24.12
C ILE A 80 -9.12 3.12 -24.41
N GLY A 81 -7.88 2.79 -24.83
CA GLY A 81 -6.89 3.74 -25.29
C GLY A 81 -6.09 4.47 -24.21
N LEU A 82 -6.13 4.05 -22.93
CA LEU A 82 -5.28 4.64 -21.89
C LEU A 82 -3.80 4.43 -22.20
N ALA A 83 -3.43 3.29 -22.77
CA ALA A 83 -2.06 2.97 -23.18
C ALA A 83 -1.50 3.87 -24.31
N ASP A 84 -2.38 4.46 -25.13
CA ASP A 84 -2.02 5.27 -26.29
C ASP A 84 -1.90 6.76 -25.98
N GLN A 85 -2.33 7.20 -24.79
CA GLN A 85 -2.12 8.56 -24.31
C GLN A 85 -0.62 8.83 -24.16
N GLN A 86 -0.14 9.98 -24.67
CA GLN A 86 1.29 10.28 -24.81
C GLN A 86 2.08 10.07 -23.50
N THR A 87 1.60 10.60 -22.37
CA THR A 87 2.23 10.44 -21.05
C THR A 87 2.31 8.97 -20.62
N ASN A 88 1.23 8.21 -20.79
CA ASN A 88 1.17 6.80 -20.41
C ASN A 88 2.05 5.93 -21.31
N LYS A 89 2.11 6.25 -22.61
CA LYS A 89 3.00 5.60 -23.58
C LYS A 89 4.47 5.81 -23.22
N GLN A 90 4.85 7.02 -22.81
CA GLN A 90 6.21 7.30 -22.34
C GLN A 90 6.53 6.58 -21.03
N GLU A 91 5.59 6.49 -20.08
CA GLU A 91 5.81 5.73 -18.84
C GLU A 91 5.91 4.22 -19.10
N LEU A 92 5.10 3.67 -20.01
CA LEU A 92 5.22 2.26 -20.45
C LEU A 92 6.60 1.97 -21.04
N ASP A 93 7.15 2.87 -21.87
CA ASP A 93 8.51 2.73 -22.39
C ASP A 93 9.58 2.85 -21.29
N SER A 94 9.36 3.77 -20.34
CA SER A 94 10.24 3.99 -19.18
C SER A 94 10.32 2.77 -18.28
N ILE A 95 9.17 2.20 -17.90
CA ILE A 95 9.07 0.93 -17.16
C ILE A 95 9.84 -0.17 -17.89
N ALA A 96 9.66 -0.30 -19.21
CA ALA A 96 10.40 -1.29 -19.99
C ALA A 96 11.91 -1.05 -19.99
N ALA A 97 12.35 0.19 -20.14
CA ALA A 97 13.75 0.57 -20.14
C ALA A 97 14.43 0.33 -18.78
N GLU A 98 13.82 0.82 -17.70
CA GLU A 98 14.30 0.69 -16.32
C GLU A 98 14.42 -0.78 -15.91
N VAL A 99 13.34 -1.56 -16.11
CA VAL A 99 13.28 -2.99 -15.72
C VAL A 99 14.31 -3.82 -16.48
N ILE A 100 14.49 -3.59 -17.79
CA ILE A 100 15.52 -4.24 -18.58
C ILE A 100 16.91 -3.85 -18.06
N ALA A 101 17.19 -2.55 -17.95
CA ALA A 101 18.52 -2.05 -17.61
C ALA A 101 18.99 -2.52 -16.22
N VAL A 102 18.14 -2.42 -15.19
CA VAL A 102 18.47 -2.80 -13.80
C VAL A 102 18.87 -4.27 -13.70
N ASN A 103 18.24 -5.14 -14.48
CA ASN A 103 18.44 -6.58 -14.36
C ASN A 103 19.52 -7.09 -15.31
N TYR A 104 19.71 -6.45 -16.47
CA TYR A 104 20.88 -6.65 -17.29
C TYR A 104 22.16 -6.19 -16.57
N ASP A 105 22.16 -5.02 -15.93
CA ASP A 105 23.24 -4.55 -15.04
C ASP A 105 23.60 -5.60 -13.98
N ARG A 106 22.58 -6.04 -13.23
CA ARG A 106 22.75 -7.07 -12.19
C ARG A 106 23.34 -8.37 -12.73
N GLU A 107 22.90 -8.84 -13.89
CA GLU A 107 23.34 -10.12 -14.46
C GLU A 107 24.78 -10.06 -14.99
N ILE A 108 25.16 -9.00 -15.72
CA ILE A 108 26.51 -8.87 -16.30
C ILE A 108 27.57 -8.44 -15.27
N ASN A 109 27.14 -7.92 -14.11
CA ASN A 109 28.02 -7.42 -13.05
C ASN A 109 27.94 -8.22 -11.74
N LYS A 110 27.17 -9.33 -11.68
CA LYS A 110 26.96 -10.15 -10.48
C LYS A 110 28.25 -10.58 -9.75
N ASP A 111 29.32 -10.83 -10.49
CA ASP A 111 30.62 -11.29 -9.96
C ASP A 111 31.58 -10.14 -9.61
N LYS A 112 31.19 -8.87 -9.81
CA LYS A 112 32.08 -7.69 -9.70
C LYS A 112 31.99 -6.94 -8.36
N GLY A 113 31.23 -7.45 -7.40
CA GLY A 113 31.06 -6.85 -6.07
C GLY A 113 30.01 -5.71 -6.03
N PRO A 114 29.78 -5.12 -4.83
CA PRO A 114 28.75 -4.11 -4.63
C PRO A 114 29.15 -2.78 -5.29
N MET A 115 28.30 -2.30 -6.20
CA MET A 115 28.41 -1.00 -6.87
C MET A 115 27.05 -0.28 -6.85
N PRO A 116 27.02 1.05 -6.97
CA PRO A 116 25.78 1.78 -7.25
C PRO A 116 25.13 1.25 -8.55
N PRO A 117 23.78 1.33 -8.68
CA PRO A 117 23.09 0.96 -9.91
C PRO A 117 23.73 1.64 -11.13
N PHE A 118 23.97 0.87 -12.19
CA PHE A 118 24.63 1.33 -13.42
C PHE A 118 26.06 1.87 -13.26
N GLY A 119 26.73 1.63 -12.12
CA GLY A 119 28.07 2.12 -11.84
C GLY A 119 29.17 1.62 -12.80
N PHE A 120 28.87 0.59 -13.61
CA PHE A 120 29.77 0.07 -14.64
C PHE A 120 29.57 0.71 -16.04
N VAL A 121 28.62 1.64 -16.20
CA VAL A 121 28.54 2.50 -17.40
C VAL A 121 29.49 3.69 -17.22
N THR A 122 30.46 3.86 -18.12
CA THR A 122 31.46 4.93 -18.00
C THR A 122 30.94 6.27 -18.49
N ASP A 123 31.53 7.36 -17.99
CA ASP A 123 31.27 8.73 -18.47
C ASP A 123 31.48 8.86 -19.98
N ASP A 124 32.41 8.11 -20.57
CA ASP A 124 32.68 8.13 -22.00
C ASP A 124 31.60 7.38 -22.80
N GLN A 125 30.99 6.34 -22.25
CA GLN A 125 29.78 5.73 -22.84
C GLN A 125 28.58 6.69 -22.77
N VAL A 126 28.42 7.42 -21.67
CA VAL A 126 27.37 8.45 -21.54
C VAL A 126 27.60 9.61 -22.52
N LYS A 127 28.84 10.11 -22.66
CA LYS A 127 29.19 11.13 -23.66
C LYS A 127 28.95 10.62 -25.09
N ALA A 128 29.32 9.38 -25.39
CA ALA A 128 29.10 8.78 -26.70
C ALA A 128 27.61 8.70 -27.04
N TYR A 129 26.77 8.26 -26.08
CA TYR A 129 25.31 8.23 -26.23
C TYR A 129 24.75 9.62 -26.58
N TRP A 130 25.14 10.67 -25.86
CA TRP A 130 24.70 12.04 -26.20
C TRP A 130 25.31 12.60 -27.50
N GLY A 131 26.49 12.13 -27.90
CA GLY A 131 27.17 12.53 -29.14
C GLY A 131 26.68 11.84 -30.41
N GLU A 132 25.83 10.82 -30.31
CA GLU A 132 25.17 10.21 -31.49
C GLU A 132 24.20 11.19 -32.17
N ASP A 133 23.65 12.16 -31.44
CA ASP A 133 22.74 13.21 -31.96
C ASP A 133 23.42 14.14 -32.99
N ASP A 134 24.75 14.26 -32.98
CA ASP A 134 25.53 15.11 -33.90
C ASP A 134 25.92 14.41 -35.22
N GLN A 135 25.60 13.12 -35.39
CA GLN A 135 25.88 12.38 -36.62
C GLN A 135 24.86 12.74 -37.72
N PRO A 136 25.28 13.11 -38.95
CA PRO A 136 24.35 13.40 -40.02
C PRO A 136 23.55 12.14 -40.40
N ALA A 137 22.22 12.24 -40.35
CA ALA A 137 21.32 11.12 -40.59
C ALA A 137 21.68 10.35 -41.88
N VAL A 138 22.09 9.09 -41.70
CA VAL A 138 22.58 8.23 -42.80
C VAL A 138 21.55 8.18 -43.93
N GLN A 139 22.00 8.54 -45.13
CA GLN A 139 21.16 8.73 -46.30
C GLN A 139 20.38 7.43 -46.63
N ARG A 140 19.11 7.38 -46.22
CA ARG A 140 18.29 6.16 -46.29
C ARG A 140 18.11 5.70 -47.74
N SER A 141 18.27 4.40 -47.97
CA SER A 141 17.96 3.76 -49.25
C SER A 141 16.51 4.04 -49.65
N GLY A 142 16.25 4.33 -50.93
CA GLY A 142 14.92 4.73 -51.43
C GLY A 142 13.80 3.72 -51.16
N PHE A 143 14.13 2.45 -50.89
CA PHE A 143 13.17 1.44 -50.45
C PHE A 143 12.63 1.71 -49.04
N ALA A 144 13.43 2.23 -48.12
CA ALA A 144 13.00 2.56 -46.76
C ALA A 144 11.98 3.72 -46.76
N SER A 145 12.30 4.81 -47.48
CA SER A 145 11.40 5.97 -47.62
C SER A 145 10.07 5.62 -48.32
N PHE A 146 10.07 4.60 -49.18
CA PHE A 146 8.85 4.08 -49.79
C PHE A 146 7.98 3.29 -48.79
N MET A 147 8.60 2.47 -47.93
CA MET A 147 7.89 1.70 -46.91
C MET A 147 7.30 2.59 -45.80
N ASP A 148 8.02 3.64 -45.38
CA ASP A 148 7.49 4.66 -44.46
C ASP A 148 6.23 5.33 -45.02
N LYS A 149 6.25 5.69 -46.32
CA LYS A 149 5.11 6.34 -47.01
C LYS A 149 3.87 5.45 -47.15
N LEU A 150 4.02 4.13 -46.98
CA LEU A 150 2.93 3.15 -46.95
C LEU A 150 2.51 2.75 -45.53
N GLY A 151 3.11 3.32 -44.48
CA GLY A 151 2.87 2.91 -43.09
C GLY A 151 3.38 1.51 -42.74
N LEU A 152 4.27 0.95 -43.57
CA LEU A 152 4.84 -0.40 -43.44
C LEU A 152 6.32 -0.38 -43.03
N GLY A 153 6.94 0.79 -43.00
CA GLY A 153 8.29 0.98 -42.48
C GLY A 153 8.34 0.69 -40.97
N HIS A 154 9.43 0.07 -40.52
CA HIS A 154 9.81 0.28 -39.13
C HIS A 154 10.30 1.71 -39.05
N ALA A 155 9.58 2.56 -38.30
CA ALA A 155 10.07 3.86 -37.89
C ALA A 155 11.28 3.64 -36.98
N ALA A 156 12.45 3.44 -37.58
CA ALA A 156 13.73 3.54 -36.90
C ALA A 156 13.84 4.99 -36.44
N ASP A 157 13.97 5.17 -35.12
CA ASP A 157 13.90 6.47 -34.48
C ASP A 157 14.78 7.50 -35.19
N THR A 158 14.14 8.60 -35.58
CA THR A 158 14.80 9.81 -36.09
C THR A 158 14.67 10.95 -35.08
N ARG A 159 14.28 10.64 -33.84
CA ARG A 159 14.33 11.57 -32.72
C ARG A 159 15.76 11.56 -32.18
N SER A 160 16.22 12.73 -31.75
CA SER A 160 17.45 12.82 -30.96
C SER A 160 17.21 12.29 -29.55
N HIS A 161 18.25 11.74 -28.93
CA HIS A 161 18.24 11.32 -27.53
C HIS A 161 17.84 12.47 -26.61
N ALA A 162 18.18 13.72 -26.98
CA ALA A 162 17.71 14.93 -26.31
C ALA A 162 16.18 15.06 -26.28
N VAL A 163 15.48 14.77 -27.39
CA VAL A 163 14.00 14.83 -27.45
C VAL A 163 13.37 13.67 -26.69
N GLU A 164 13.95 12.47 -26.73
CA GLU A 164 13.47 11.35 -25.90
C GLU A 164 13.58 11.65 -24.40
N PHE A 165 14.65 12.33 -23.98
CA PHE A 165 14.86 12.72 -22.59
C PHE A 165 13.85 13.76 -22.10
N GLU A 166 13.54 14.77 -22.91
CA GLU A 166 12.50 15.76 -22.56
C GLU A 166 11.11 15.11 -22.49
N ASP A 167 10.76 14.23 -23.44
CA ASP A 167 9.51 13.45 -23.39
C ASP A 167 9.43 12.58 -22.11
N PHE A 168 10.52 11.91 -21.73
CA PHE A 168 10.65 11.13 -20.50
C PHE A 168 10.49 11.98 -19.24
N LEU A 169 11.24 13.10 -19.15
CA LEU A 169 11.27 13.95 -17.97
C LEU A 169 9.90 14.59 -17.72
N ASN A 170 9.26 15.11 -18.78
CA ASN A 170 7.92 15.68 -18.69
C ASN A 170 6.88 14.62 -18.26
N ALA A 171 6.93 13.41 -18.81
CA ALA A 171 6.01 12.34 -18.41
C ALA A 171 6.17 11.95 -16.92
N LYS A 172 7.41 11.83 -16.42
CA LYS A 172 7.68 11.58 -15.00
C LYS A 172 7.20 12.73 -14.11
N ILE A 173 7.38 13.99 -14.53
CA ILE A 173 6.87 15.17 -13.81
C ILE A 173 5.35 15.13 -13.72
N ASP A 174 4.65 14.89 -14.82
CA ASP A 174 3.18 14.85 -14.86
C ASP A 174 2.62 13.80 -13.89
N ILE A 175 3.17 12.59 -13.90
CA ILE A 175 2.76 11.50 -13.02
C ILE A 175 3.04 11.84 -11.54
N LEU A 176 4.21 12.40 -11.23
CA LEU A 176 4.55 12.84 -9.88
C LEU A 176 3.60 13.93 -9.36
N LYS A 177 3.21 14.89 -10.22
CA LYS A 177 2.29 15.98 -9.86
C LYS A 177 0.84 15.51 -9.73
N GLN A 178 0.41 14.51 -10.51
CA GLN A 178 -0.91 13.88 -10.34
C GLN A 178 -1.01 13.09 -9.02
N GLY A 179 0.08 12.42 -8.61
CA GLY A 179 0.10 11.58 -7.42
C GLY A 179 0.36 12.30 -6.08
N ASN A 180 0.92 13.52 -6.09
CA ASN A 180 1.29 14.23 -4.86
C ASN A 180 0.95 15.74 -4.90
N PRO A 181 -0.03 16.22 -4.11
CA PRO A 181 -0.35 17.65 -3.99
C PRO A 181 0.83 18.54 -3.58
N GLU A 182 1.78 18.03 -2.78
CA GLU A 182 2.95 18.78 -2.32
C GLU A 182 3.97 19.03 -3.45
N MET A 183 3.90 18.26 -4.54
CA MET A 183 4.79 18.35 -5.71
C MET A 183 4.25 19.28 -6.80
N LYS A 184 3.00 19.74 -6.69
CA LYS A 184 2.28 20.45 -7.76
C LYS A 184 3.03 21.69 -8.26
N ASP A 185 3.51 22.51 -7.32
CA ASP A 185 4.16 23.79 -7.60
C ASP A 185 5.70 23.71 -7.49
N ARG A 186 6.25 22.52 -7.27
CA ARG A 186 7.70 22.29 -7.27
C ARG A 186 8.26 22.32 -8.69
N GLU A 187 9.37 23.03 -8.85
CA GLU A 187 10.24 22.99 -10.03
C GLU A 187 11.40 22.00 -9.78
N ILE A 188 11.88 21.36 -10.85
CA ILE A 188 13.04 20.47 -10.80
C ILE A 188 14.31 21.30 -11.02
N SER A 189 15.30 21.15 -10.15
CA SER A 189 16.57 21.91 -10.25
C SER A 189 17.41 21.45 -11.44
N ASP A 190 18.36 22.26 -11.88
CA ASP A 190 19.23 21.88 -13.00
C ASP A 190 20.19 20.73 -12.63
N GLU A 191 20.58 20.60 -11.35
CA GLU A 191 21.29 19.43 -10.84
C GLU A 191 20.43 18.16 -10.92
N GLU A 192 19.15 18.25 -10.54
CA GLU A 192 18.21 17.13 -10.62
C GLU A 192 17.95 16.71 -12.08
N LYS A 193 17.81 17.67 -13.01
CA LYS A 193 17.75 17.39 -14.46
C LYS A 193 19.03 16.72 -14.96
N GLN A 194 20.20 17.20 -14.54
CA GLN A 194 21.48 16.63 -14.98
C GLN A 194 21.69 15.21 -14.43
N GLN A 195 21.25 14.91 -13.20
CA GLN A 195 21.22 13.56 -12.64
C GLN A 195 20.23 12.66 -13.39
N ALA A 196 19.02 13.14 -13.66
CA ALA A 196 18.04 12.42 -14.47
C ALA A 196 18.58 12.11 -15.87
N LYS A 197 19.33 13.05 -16.48
CA LYS A 197 19.95 12.89 -17.79
C LYS A 197 21.05 11.82 -17.81
N ASP A 198 21.91 11.78 -16.79
CA ASP A 198 22.90 10.71 -16.61
C ASP A 198 22.23 9.34 -16.45
N VAL A 199 21.26 9.23 -15.53
CA VAL A 199 20.53 7.98 -15.27
C VAL A 199 19.76 7.50 -16.51
N PHE A 200 19.11 8.41 -17.24
CA PHE A 200 18.41 8.11 -18.49
C PHE A 200 19.34 7.51 -19.54
N ALA A 201 20.51 8.14 -19.77
CA ALA A 201 21.50 7.62 -20.72
C ALA A 201 21.98 6.22 -20.33
N LYS A 202 22.31 6.00 -19.05
CA LYS A 202 22.75 4.70 -18.53
C LYS A 202 21.70 3.60 -18.72
N ILE A 203 20.43 3.92 -18.45
CA ILE A 203 19.29 3.04 -18.72
C ILE A 203 19.17 2.71 -20.21
N ARG A 204 19.25 3.72 -21.09
CA ARG A 204 19.11 3.56 -22.55
C ARG A 204 20.25 2.71 -23.14
N ILE A 205 21.49 2.93 -22.69
CA ILE A 205 22.68 2.14 -23.06
C ILE A 205 22.47 0.66 -22.71
N TYR A 206 22.13 0.34 -21.46
CA TYR A 206 21.93 -1.05 -21.03
C TYR A 206 20.68 -1.70 -21.62
N ARG A 207 19.60 -0.95 -21.85
CA ARG A 207 18.44 -1.44 -22.61
C ARG A 207 18.84 -1.83 -24.04
N LYS A 208 19.65 -1.00 -24.71
CA LYS A 208 20.16 -1.27 -26.06
C LYS A 208 21.06 -2.50 -26.07
N GLU A 209 22.07 -2.55 -25.20
CA GLU A 209 22.97 -3.71 -25.10
C GLU A 209 22.21 -5.02 -24.83
N PHE A 210 21.27 -5.01 -23.88
CA PHE A 210 20.44 -6.18 -23.59
C PHE A 210 19.66 -6.64 -24.84
N ASN A 211 19.00 -5.72 -25.54
CA ASN A 211 18.23 -6.04 -26.74
C ASN A 211 19.14 -6.58 -27.86
N ASP A 212 20.28 -5.94 -28.11
CA ASP A 212 21.24 -6.37 -29.13
C ASP A 212 21.76 -7.79 -28.84
N LYS A 213 22.18 -8.07 -27.59
CA LYS A 213 22.67 -9.40 -27.18
C LYS A 213 21.57 -10.46 -27.15
N ALA A 214 20.37 -10.12 -26.70
CA ALA A 214 19.21 -11.02 -26.73
C ALA A 214 18.84 -11.41 -28.17
N ASN A 215 18.81 -10.44 -29.08
CA ASN A 215 18.52 -10.68 -30.50
C ASN A 215 19.64 -11.49 -31.20
N ALA A 216 20.89 -11.34 -30.76
CA ALA A 216 22.03 -12.13 -31.22
C ALA A 216 22.13 -13.53 -30.59
N GLY A 217 21.25 -13.91 -29.66
CA GLY A 217 21.31 -15.18 -28.94
C GLY A 217 22.51 -15.30 -27.97
N GLN A 218 23.05 -14.17 -27.52
CA GLN A 218 24.23 -14.07 -26.64
C GLN A 218 23.87 -14.00 -25.15
N LEU A 219 22.58 -13.99 -24.82
CA LEU A 219 22.07 -14.06 -23.46
C LEU A 219 21.33 -15.37 -23.25
N ASP A 220 21.36 -15.86 -22.02
CA ASP A 220 20.63 -17.06 -21.63
C ASP A 220 19.12 -16.92 -21.92
N PRO A 221 18.47 -17.89 -22.59
CA PRO A 221 17.06 -17.78 -22.97
C PRO A 221 16.12 -17.71 -21.78
N ASP A 222 16.42 -18.38 -20.67
CA ASP A 222 15.63 -18.28 -19.44
C ASP A 222 15.87 -16.93 -18.77
N PHE A 223 17.05 -16.32 -18.88
CA PHE A 223 17.28 -14.94 -18.42
C PHE A 223 16.57 -13.92 -19.31
N VAL A 224 16.59 -14.02 -20.64
CA VAL A 224 15.85 -13.09 -21.53
C VAL A 224 14.34 -13.29 -21.35
N GLY A 225 13.96 -14.57 -21.34
CA GLY A 225 12.66 -15.08 -20.93
C GLY A 225 12.34 -14.67 -19.51
N LYS A 226 13.32 -14.35 -18.66
CA LYS A 226 13.18 -13.75 -17.33
C LYS A 226 13.64 -12.28 -17.27
N VAL A 227 13.66 -11.51 -18.39
CA VAL A 227 13.88 -10.04 -18.44
C VAL A 227 12.65 -9.18 -18.83
N ARG A 228 11.54 -9.74 -19.33
CA ARG A 228 10.45 -8.93 -19.94
C ARG A 228 8.97 -9.14 -19.46
N LEU A 229 8.68 -10.00 -18.47
CA LEU A 229 7.32 -10.29 -17.93
C LEU A 229 7.11 -9.48 -16.71
N GLN A 230 8.08 -9.38 -15.81
CA GLN A 230 7.96 -8.33 -14.84
C GLN A 230 8.10 -6.93 -15.52
N VAL A 231 8.51 -6.81 -16.82
CA VAL A 231 8.07 -5.65 -17.65
C VAL A 231 6.57 -5.73 -17.93
N LYS A 232 6.06 -6.78 -18.59
CA LYS A 232 4.62 -6.97 -18.88
C LYS A 232 3.69 -6.86 -17.66
N LEU A 233 4.10 -7.26 -16.46
CA LEU A 233 3.39 -7.22 -15.19
C LEU A 233 3.55 -5.84 -14.56
N GLN A 234 4.70 -5.16 -14.64
CA GLN A 234 4.79 -3.78 -14.17
C GLN A 234 4.03 -2.81 -15.09
N GLN A 235 4.08 -3.02 -16.40
CA GLN A 235 3.24 -2.32 -17.37
C GLN A 235 1.76 -2.66 -17.17
N ALA A 236 1.40 -3.93 -16.91
CA ALA A 236 0.05 -4.30 -16.53
C ALA A 236 -0.37 -3.64 -15.21
N GLN A 237 0.50 -3.58 -14.20
CA GLN A 237 0.21 -2.93 -12.91
C GLN A 237 0.01 -1.42 -13.08
N PHE A 238 0.77 -0.79 -13.97
CA PHE A 238 0.57 0.62 -14.33
C PHE A 238 -0.78 0.83 -15.03
N LEU A 239 -1.07 0.03 -16.06
CA LEU A 239 -2.33 0.09 -16.81
C LEU A 239 -3.56 -0.23 -15.95
N ALA A 240 -3.46 -1.23 -15.07
CA ALA A 240 -4.50 -1.61 -14.11
C ALA A 240 -4.81 -0.47 -13.14
N ARG A 241 -3.80 0.23 -12.61
CA ARG A 241 -4.01 1.43 -11.78
C ARG A 241 -4.72 2.55 -12.53
N LEU A 242 -4.32 2.81 -13.79
CA LEU A 242 -5.00 3.79 -14.65
C LEU A 242 -6.47 3.40 -14.91
N TYR A 243 -6.72 2.11 -15.15
CA TYR A 243 -8.06 1.59 -15.32
C TYR A 243 -8.90 1.75 -14.04
N ALA A 244 -8.41 1.28 -12.90
CA ALA A 244 -9.09 1.39 -11.61
C ALA A 244 -9.42 2.86 -11.25
N GLN A 245 -8.54 3.80 -11.58
CA GLN A 245 -8.81 5.23 -11.44
C GLN A 245 -9.94 5.71 -12.38
N SER A 246 -9.96 5.25 -13.64
CA SER A 246 -11.03 5.56 -14.59
C SER A 246 -12.37 4.88 -14.30
N ALA A 247 -12.34 3.71 -13.66
CA ALA A 247 -13.51 2.89 -13.32
C ALA A 247 -14.11 3.23 -11.94
N LYS A 248 -13.48 4.13 -11.17
CA LYS A 248 -13.88 4.50 -9.82
C LYS A 248 -15.37 4.85 -9.68
N ASP A 249 -15.92 5.59 -10.64
CA ASP A 249 -17.33 5.99 -10.62
C ASP A 249 -18.29 4.82 -10.92
N GLN A 250 -17.83 3.79 -11.63
CA GLN A 250 -18.59 2.55 -11.90
C GLN A 250 -18.70 1.68 -10.64
N LEU A 251 -17.69 1.74 -9.76
CA LEU A 251 -17.63 1.02 -8.48
C LEU A 251 -18.31 1.78 -7.33
N ASN A 252 -18.75 3.01 -7.54
CA ASN A 252 -19.43 3.79 -6.51
C ASN A 252 -20.76 3.14 -6.09
N VAL A 253 -21.01 3.01 -4.78
CA VAL A 253 -22.24 2.44 -4.23
C VAL A 253 -23.15 3.58 -3.75
N THR A 254 -24.33 3.67 -4.34
CA THR A 254 -25.32 4.70 -4.02
C THR A 254 -26.12 4.36 -2.76
N ASP A 255 -26.66 5.38 -2.08
CA ASP A 255 -27.51 5.16 -0.90
C ASP A 255 -28.84 4.47 -1.26
N ASP A 256 -29.31 4.58 -2.51
CA ASP A 256 -30.47 3.85 -3.02
C ASP A 256 -30.19 2.35 -3.15
N GLU A 257 -29.00 1.96 -3.64
CA GLU A 257 -28.57 0.56 -3.69
C GLU A 257 -28.43 -0.05 -2.28
N VAL A 258 -27.90 0.71 -1.33
CA VAL A 258 -27.81 0.30 0.09
C VAL A 258 -29.20 0.13 0.69
N THR A 259 -30.10 1.08 0.45
CA THR A 259 -31.48 1.04 0.96
C THR A 259 -32.23 -0.15 0.37
N LYS A 260 -32.06 -0.40 -0.93
CA LYS A 260 -32.62 -1.57 -1.61
C LYS A 260 -32.08 -2.87 -1.00
N TYR A 261 -30.76 -3.00 -0.85
CA TYR A 261 -30.14 -4.19 -0.28
C TYR A 261 -30.67 -4.48 1.13
N ILE A 262 -30.74 -3.47 2.01
CA ILE A 262 -31.31 -3.63 3.36
C ILE A 262 -32.79 -4.05 3.30
N SER A 263 -33.57 -3.54 2.34
CA SER A 263 -34.98 -3.98 2.17
C SER A 263 -35.15 -5.42 1.68
N GLU A 264 -34.12 -5.96 1.01
CA GLU A 264 -34.05 -7.36 0.55
C GLU A 264 -33.43 -8.30 1.62
N HIS A 265 -32.84 -7.74 2.69
CA HIS A 265 -32.16 -8.45 3.79
C HIS A 265 -32.73 -8.02 5.16
N PRO A 266 -33.92 -8.52 5.56
CA PRO A 266 -34.62 -8.08 6.77
C PRO A 266 -33.83 -8.23 8.08
N GLU A 267 -32.86 -9.13 8.13
CA GLU A 267 -31.94 -9.31 9.26
C GLU A 267 -31.00 -8.12 9.50
N LEU A 268 -30.85 -7.24 8.50
CA LEU A 268 -30.13 -5.97 8.58
C LEU A 268 -31.07 -4.78 8.83
N ASP A 269 -32.39 -4.98 8.83
CA ASP A 269 -33.37 -3.90 9.00
C ASP A 269 -33.45 -3.45 10.48
N PRO A 270 -33.16 -2.17 10.79
CA PRO A 270 -33.21 -1.69 12.17
C PRO A 270 -34.63 -1.57 12.76
N LYS A 271 -35.72 -1.89 12.03
CA LYS A 271 -37.11 -1.78 12.53
C LYS A 271 -37.38 -2.45 13.87
N GLU A 272 -36.96 -3.71 14.08
CA GLU A 272 -37.21 -4.40 15.34
C GLU A 272 -36.43 -3.75 16.50
N LYS A 273 -35.18 -3.38 16.23
CA LYS A 273 -34.31 -2.63 17.15
C LYS A 273 -34.90 -1.27 17.51
N ARG A 274 -35.52 -0.57 16.54
CA ARG A 274 -36.24 0.68 16.73
C ARG A 274 -37.46 0.48 17.65
N ALA A 275 -38.30 -0.51 17.37
CA ALA A 275 -39.48 -0.80 18.18
C ALA A 275 -39.12 -1.11 19.64
N LYS A 276 -38.08 -1.94 19.87
CA LYS A 276 -37.50 -2.20 21.20
C LYS A 276 -37.02 -0.91 21.88
N ALA A 277 -36.33 -0.03 21.15
CA ALA A 277 -35.88 1.25 21.70
C ALA A 277 -37.04 2.21 22.02
N GLU A 278 -38.08 2.27 21.19
CA GLU A 278 -39.29 3.09 21.43
C GLU A 278 -40.11 2.59 22.64
N GLU A 279 -40.16 1.27 22.88
CA GLU A 279 -40.72 0.68 24.11
C GLU A 279 -39.93 1.13 25.35
N LEU A 280 -38.61 0.98 25.33
CA LEU A 280 -37.72 1.35 26.45
C LEU A 280 -37.76 2.86 26.74
N LEU A 281 -37.83 3.69 25.70
CA LEU A 281 -38.03 5.13 25.83
C LEU A 281 -39.36 5.45 26.53
N THR A 282 -40.44 4.74 26.17
CA THR A 282 -41.75 4.92 26.79
C THR A 282 -41.73 4.52 28.26
N ARG A 283 -41.09 3.40 28.59
CA ARG A 283 -40.89 2.92 29.97
C ARG A 283 -40.09 3.90 30.82
N ALA A 284 -38.96 4.40 30.31
CA ALA A 284 -38.15 5.42 30.97
C ALA A 284 -38.92 6.74 31.20
N LYS A 285 -39.73 7.18 30.23
CA LYS A 285 -40.57 8.39 30.36
C LYS A 285 -41.73 8.22 31.34
N ASN A 286 -42.19 6.98 31.57
CA ASN A 286 -43.20 6.65 32.58
C ASN A 286 -42.63 6.51 34.01
N GLY A 287 -41.32 6.73 34.20
CA GLY A 287 -40.67 6.77 35.52
C GLY A 287 -40.14 5.42 36.01
N GLU A 288 -40.00 4.42 35.15
CA GLU A 288 -39.24 3.20 35.48
C GLU A 288 -37.74 3.53 35.71
N ASP A 289 -37.06 2.77 36.57
CA ASP A 289 -35.65 3.06 36.91
C ASP A 289 -34.74 2.91 35.68
N PHE A 290 -34.26 4.06 35.20
CA PHE A 290 -33.35 4.16 34.07
C PHE A 290 -32.07 3.34 34.26
N ALA A 291 -31.56 3.24 35.50
CA ALA A 291 -30.35 2.46 35.76
C ALA A 291 -30.62 0.96 35.56
N ALA A 292 -31.72 0.44 36.10
CA ALA A 292 -32.13 -0.94 35.90
C ALA A 292 -32.41 -1.26 34.41
N LEU A 293 -33.10 -0.36 33.70
CA LEU A 293 -33.33 -0.49 32.25
C LEU A 293 -32.01 -0.54 31.46
N ALA A 294 -31.06 0.34 31.77
CA ALA A 294 -29.76 0.34 31.11
C ALA A 294 -28.96 -0.94 31.41
N ASP A 295 -28.95 -1.40 32.66
CA ASP A 295 -28.24 -2.61 33.07
C ASP A 295 -28.81 -3.89 32.47
N GLN A 296 -30.12 -3.91 32.17
CA GLN A 296 -30.79 -5.04 31.55
C GLN A 296 -30.73 -5.02 30.01
N PHE A 297 -30.85 -3.85 29.38
CA PHE A 297 -31.10 -3.74 27.93
C PHE A 297 -30.04 -2.99 27.12
N SER A 298 -29.10 -2.27 27.74
CA SER A 298 -28.09 -1.53 26.99
C SER A 298 -27.03 -2.47 26.41
N GLU A 299 -26.86 -2.39 25.09
CA GLU A 299 -25.86 -3.11 24.32
C GLU A 299 -24.53 -2.33 24.22
N ASP A 300 -24.44 -1.15 24.87
CA ASP A 300 -23.20 -0.39 25.00
C ASP A 300 -22.18 -1.10 25.91
N PRO A 301 -20.95 -1.42 25.42
CA PRO A 301 -19.89 -1.99 26.25
C PRO A 301 -19.45 -1.03 27.38
N GLY A 302 -19.61 0.28 27.19
CA GLY A 302 -19.32 1.32 28.19
C GLY A 302 -20.19 1.23 29.44
N ASN A 303 -21.36 0.56 29.39
CA ASN A 303 -22.21 0.33 30.55
C ASN A 303 -21.53 -0.57 31.60
N LYS A 304 -20.54 -1.39 31.22
CA LYS A 304 -19.77 -2.20 32.18
C LYS A 304 -18.46 -1.51 32.58
N GLY A 305 -18.11 -1.61 33.85
CA GLY A 305 -16.85 -1.14 34.41
C GLY A 305 -15.68 -2.09 34.08
N PRO A 306 -14.42 -1.64 34.26
CA PRO A 306 -13.26 -2.53 34.23
C PRO A 306 -13.33 -3.65 35.28
N ASP A 307 -14.12 -3.47 36.33
CA ASP A 307 -14.43 -4.45 37.37
C ASP A 307 -15.66 -5.32 37.04
N GLY A 308 -16.17 -5.26 35.80
CA GLY A 308 -17.30 -6.04 35.29
C GLY A 308 -18.67 -5.58 35.77
N LYS A 309 -18.76 -4.59 36.67
CA LYS A 309 -20.05 -4.11 37.22
C LYS A 309 -20.77 -3.18 36.26
N SER A 310 -22.08 -3.27 36.20
CA SER A 310 -22.92 -2.36 35.43
C SER A 310 -22.97 -0.96 36.06
N LYS A 311 -23.17 0.08 35.25
CA LYS A 311 -23.14 1.50 35.67
C LYS A 311 -24.53 2.17 35.64
N GLY A 312 -25.58 1.46 35.23
CA GLY A 312 -26.89 2.04 34.94
C GLY A 312 -26.85 2.99 33.75
N GLY A 313 -26.03 2.70 32.73
CA GLY A 313 -25.84 3.52 31.54
C GLY A 313 -25.06 4.82 31.77
N LEU A 314 -24.53 5.04 32.98
CA LEU A 314 -23.98 6.33 33.41
C LEU A 314 -22.55 6.57 32.91
N TYR A 315 -22.41 7.63 32.13
CA TYR A 315 -21.16 8.32 31.88
C TYR A 315 -21.08 9.56 32.77
N LYS A 316 -19.97 9.68 33.49
CA LYS A 316 -19.69 10.81 34.39
C LYS A 316 -18.63 11.72 33.80
N ASP A 317 -18.68 12.99 34.17
CA ASP A 317 -17.64 13.98 33.89
C ASP A 317 -17.29 14.07 32.39
N VAL A 318 -18.29 13.84 31.51
CA VAL A 318 -18.10 13.79 30.06
C VAL A 318 -17.74 15.19 29.55
N PRO A 319 -16.53 15.42 29.01
CA PRO A 319 -16.19 16.71 28.43
C PRO A 319 -16.96 16.93 27.13
N LYS A 320 -17.43 18.16 26.90
CA LYS A 320 -18.02 18.52 25.60
C LYS A 320 -17.07 18.23 24.43
N GLY A 321 -17.62 17.78 23.31
CA GLY A 321 -16.89 17.34 22.12
C GLY A 321 -16.33 15.92 22.19
N ARG A 322 -16.67 15.13 23.22
CA ARG A 322 -16.20 13.73 23.37
C ARG A 322 -17.20 12.66 22.94
N MET A 323 -18.48 13.01 22.78
CA MET A 323 -19.53 12.11 22.30
C MET A 323 -19.87 12.37 20.83
N VAL A 324 -20.56 11.44 20.18
CA VAL A 324 -21.01 11.66 18.79
C VAL A 324 -21.97 12.87 18.70
N PRO A 325 -21.92 13.69 17.64
CA PRO A 325 -22.59 14.99 17.63
C PRO A 325 -24.10 14.94 17.92
N ALA A 326 -24.82 13.95 17.38
CA ALA A 326 -26.26 13.79 17.62
C ALA A 326 -26.58 13.48 19.10
N PHE A 327 -25.77 12.63 19.74
CA PHE A 327 -25.92 12.26 21.15
C PHE A 327 -25.62 13.46 22.07
N GLU A 328 -24.54 14.20 21.81
CA GLU A 328 -24.18 15.36 22.62
C GLU A 328 -25.21 16.48 22.50
N ALA A 329 -25.63 16.81 21.26
CA ALA A 329 -26.64 17.83 21.02
C ALA A 329 -27.96 17.50 21.72
N ALA A 330 -28.41 16.24 21.64
CA ALA A 330 -29.60 15.79 22.35
C ALA A 330 -29.43 15.84 23.87
N SER A 331 -28.29 15.39 24.40
CA SER A 331 -28.00 15.39 25.85
C SER A 331 -28.00 16.80 26.44
N LEU A 332 -27.36 17.76 25.77
CA LEU A 332 -27.20 19.13 26.26
C LEU A 332 -28.45 19.99 26.11
N ALA A 333 -29.40 19.58 25.24
CA ALA A 333 -30.71 20.21 25.09
C ALA A 333 -31.70 19.89 26.23
N LEU A 334 -31.37 18.94 27.11
CA LEU A 334 -32.22 18.51 28.23
C LEU A 334 -31.97 19.33 29.50
N GLU A 335 -32.94 19.34 30.39
CA GLU A 335 -32.79 19.76 31.79
C GLU A 335 -32.27 18.61 32.68
N ALA A 336 -31.74 18.96 33.85
CA ALA A 336 -31.21 17.96 34.78
C ALA A 336 -32.32 17.00 35.26
N GLY A 337 -32.06 15.70 35.16
CA GLY A 337 -33.02 14.62 35.44
C GLY A 337 -33.94 14.25 34.27
N GLN A 338 -33.97 15.02 33.18
CA GLN A 338 -34.91 14.83 32.07
C GLN A 338 -34.45 13.70 31.12
N VAL A 339 -35.42 12.90 30.65
CA VAL A 339 -35.26 11.92 29.56
C VAL A 339 -35.58 12.60 28.22
N ALA A 340 -34.84 12.28 27.16
CA ALA A 340 -35.07 12.78 25.82
C ALA A 340 -36.53 12.51 25.35
N PRO A 341 -37.18 13.45 24.64
CA PRO A 341 -38.57 13.28 24.23
C PRO A 341 -38.74 12.21 23.14
N GLN A 342 -37.69 11.98 22.34
CA GLN A 342 -37.61 11.07 21.19
C GLN A 342 -36.30 10.26 21.28
N LEU A 343 -36.20 9.19 20.48
CA LEU A 343 -34.94 8.47 20.29
C LEU A 343 -33.89 9.36 19.63
N VAL A 344 -32.62 9.15 19.98
CA VAL A 344 -31.50 9.76 19.29
C VAL A 344 -30.84 8.69 18.42
N GLU A 345 -30.73 8.96 17.12
CA GLU A 345 -30.15 8.04 16.14
C GLU A 345 -28.67 8.40 15.88
N SER A 346 -27.82 7.39 15.73
CA SER A 346 -26.42 7.54 15.30
C SER A 346 -25.95 6.27 14.58
N ASP A 347 -24.74 6.26 14.04
CA ASP A 347 -24.18 5.09 13.34
C ASP A 347 -24.07 3.83 14.21
N TYR A 348 -24.04 3.98 15.54
CA TYR A 348 -24.07 2.87 16.50
C TYR A 348 -25.47 2.29 16.75
N GLY A 349 -26.54 3.05 16.48
CA GLY A 349 -27.93 2.64 16.74
C GLY A 349 -28.78 3.67 17.46
N PHE A 350 -29.78 3.17 18.19
CA PHE A 350 -30.79 3.96 18.89
C PHE A 350 -30.40 4.20 20.34
N HIS A 351 -30.38 5.46 20.74
CA HIS A 351 -30.04 5.88 22.10
C HIS A 351 -31.28 6.44 22.80
N ILE A 352 -31.63 5.84 23.93
CA ILE A 352 -32.47 6.49 24.95
C ILE A 352 -31.52 7.29 25.84
N VAL A 353 -31.72 8.60 25.98
CA VAL A 353 -30.81 9.51 26.70
C VAL A 353 -31.52 10.13 27.90
N LYS A 354 -30.83 10.20 29.04
CA LYS A 354 -31.25 10.98 30.23
C LYS A 354 -30.07 11.81 30.72
N LEU A 355 -30.25 13.13 30.81
CA LEU A 355 -29.26 13.99 31.43
C LEU A 355 -29.39 13.91 32.96
N GLU A 356 -28.30 13.65 33.68
CA GLU A 356 -28.32 13.69 35.15
C GLU A 356 -28.01 15.10 35.64
N ARG A 357 -26.94 15.73 35.14
CA ARG A 357 -26.57 17.11 35.47
C ARG A 357 -25.59 17.70 34.46
N LYS A 358 -25.67 19.01 34.24
CA LYS A 358 -24.61 19.80 33.57
C LYS A 358 -23.61 20.22 34.64
N LEU A 359 -22.33 20.11 34.35
CA LEU A 359 -21.24 20.52 35.23
C LEU A 359 -20.53 21.72 34.59
N GLY A 360 -19.95 22.58 35.42
CA GLY A 360 -19.11 23.67 34.94
C GLY A 360 -17.76 23.16 34.44
N ILE A 361 -16.82 24.08 34.28
CA ILE A 361 -15.40 23.73 34.18
C ILE A 361 -14.95 23.24 35.58
N ASP A 362 -14.46 22.01 35.68
CA ASP A 362 -13.80 21.50 36.88
C ASP A 362 -12.27 21.66 36.75
N PRO A 363 -11.65 22.69 37.38
CA PRO A 363 -10.21 22.93 37.28
C PRO A 363 -9.36 21.89 38.03
N THR A 364 -9.98 20.95 38.76
CA THR A 364 -9.26 19.84 39.42
C THR A 364 -9.06 18.65 38.49
N GLN A 365 -9.91 18.50 37.47
CA GLN A 365 -9.73 17.51 36.42
C GLN A 365 -8.60 17.93 35.48
N LYS A 366 -7.77 16.97 35.06
CA LYS A 366 -6.66 17.19 34.14
C LYS A 366 -6.89 16.47 32.82
N GLY A 367 -6.60 17.15 31.71
CA GLY A 367 -6.57 16.55 30.39
C GLY A 367 -5.43 15.53 30.23
N PRO A 368 -5.37 14.79 29.11
CA PRO A 368 -4.30 13.84 28.81
C PRO A 368 -2.89 14.46 28.81
N ASP A 369 -2.80 15.78 28.65
CA ASP A 369 -1.56 16.58 28.70
C ASP A 369 -1.24 17.13 30.11
N GLY A 370 -1.99 16.74 31.14
CA GLY A 370 -1.79 17.14 32.53
C GLY A 370 -2.25 18.55 32.88
N LYS A 371 -2.84 19.31 31.93
CA LYS A 371 -3.36 20.67 32.17
C LYS A 371 -4.78 20.63 32.75
N PRO A 372 -5.21 21.64 33.53
CA PRO A 372 -6.59 21.74 34.00
C PRO A 372 -7.59 21.69 32.85
N ALA A 373 -8.74 21.04 33.06
CA ALA A 373 -9.81 21.04 32.08
C ALA A 373 -10.26 22.48 31.76
N THR A 374 -10.43 22.78 30.48
CA THR A 374 -10.93 24.08 29.98
C THR A 374 -12.33 23.97 29.38
N THR A 375 -12.90 22.77 29.37
CA THR A 375 -14.21 22.44 28.82
C THR A 375 -15.20 22.14 29.95
N GLU A 376 -16.45 22.53 29.74
CA GLU A 376 -17.57 22.11 30.59
C GLU A 376 -17.79 20.60 30.45
N THR A 377 -18.15 19.96 31.56
CA THR A 377 -18.47 18.52 31.60
C THR A 377 -19.96 18.28 31.85
N TYR A 378 -20.44 17.05 31.72
CA TYR A 378 -21.80 16.66 32.08
C TYR A 378 -21.88 15.19 32.47
N ASP A 379 -22.86 14.85 33.31
CA ASP A 379 -23.22 13.47 33.63
C ASP A 379 -24.47 13.09 32.85
N VAL A 380 -24.42 11.97 32.13
CA VAL A 380 -25.49 11.48 31.25
C VAL A 380 -25.64 9.98 31.40
N ARG A 381 -26.87 9.49 31.43
CA ARG A 381 -27.19 8.07 31.25
C ARG A 381 -27.69 7.84 29.84
N HIS A 382 -27.36 6.68 29.29
CA HIS A 382 -28.03 6.21 28.09
C HIS A 382 -28.27 4.69 28.08
N ILE A 383 -29.18 4.29 27.21
CA ILE A 383 -29.40 2.90 26.81
C ILE A 383 -29.18 2.87 25.30
N LEU A 384 -28.22 2.06 24.84
CA LEU A 384 -27.98 1.82 23.42
C LEU A 384 -28.68 0.51 23.03
N ILE A 385 -29.53 0.58 22.00
CA ILE A 385 -29.90 -0.60 21.19
C ILE A 385 -29.08 -0.52 19.90
N SER A 386 -28.09 -1.40 19.79
CA SER A 386 -27.04 -1.34 18.77
C SER A 386 -27.59 -1.78 17.42
N THR A 387 -27.46 -0.93 16.39
CA THR A 387 -27.72 -1.31 14.99
C THR A 387 -26.46 -1.73 14.25
N MET A 388 -25.36 -1.95 14.97
CA MET A 388 -24.14 -2.50 14.38
C MET A 388 -24.38 -3.92 13.85
N THR A 389 -23.61 -4.31 12.85
CA THR A 389 -23.57 -5.67 12.31
C THR A 389 -22.12 -6.15 12.22
N LYS A 390 -21.95 -7.47 12.21
CA LYS A 390 -20.68 -8.16 12.04
C LYS A 390 -20.81 -9.07 10.83
N ASP A 391 -19.76 -9.16 10.02
CA ASP A 391 -19.72 -10.08 8.90
C ASP A 391 -19.88 -11.54 9.38
N PRO A 392 -20.92 -12.29 8.96
CA PRO A 392 -21.08 -13.69 9.34
C PRO A 392 -19.99 -14.59 8.72
N ASP A 393 -19.38 -14.16 7.62
CA ASP A 393 -18.37 -14.92 6.89
C ASP A 393 -16.95 -14.76 7.49
N ASP A 394 -16.72 -13.71 8.29
CA ASP A 394 -15.45 -13.45 8.98
C ASP A 394 -15.62 -13.43 10.52
N PRO A 395 -15.26 -14.52 11.21
CA PRO A 395 -15.27 -14.59 12.68
C PRO A 395 -14.37 -13.55 13.37
N MET A 396 -13.41 -12.95 12.68
CA MET A 396 -12.52 -11.89 13.18
C MET A 396 -12.97 -10.48 12.82
N ALA A 397 -14.02 -10.34 11.99
CA ALA A 397 -14.58 -9.03 11.65
C ALA A 397 -15.02 -8.28 12.91
N ARG A 398 -14.80 -6.97 12.89
CA ARG A 398 -15.31 -6.04 13.89
C ARG A 398 -16.76 -5.70 13.56
N GLU A 399 -17.52 -5.35 14.58
CA GLU A 399 -18.83 -4.73 14.38
C GLU A 399 -18.68 -3.35 13.73
N MET A 400 -19.53 -3.05 12.76
CA MET A 400 -19.57 -1.80 12.02
C MET A 400 -21.03 -1.39 11.70
N PRO A 401 -21.31 -0.12 11.34
CA PRO A 401 -22.65 0.32 10.98
C PRO A 401 -23.20 -0.46 9.78
N VAL A 402 -24.46 -0.88 9.81
CA VAL A 402 -25.10 -1.65 8.72
C VAL A 402 -24.93 -0.97 7.35
N LYS A 403 -25.06 0.35 7.27
CA LYS A 403 -24.85 1.10 6.01
C LYS A 403 -23.42 0.95 5.47
N GLU A 404 -22.42 0.92 6.34
CA GLU A 404 -21.02 0.77 5.95
C GLU A 404 -20.71 -0.68 5.53
N PHE A 405 -21.22 -1.66 6.28
CA PHE A 405 -21.16 -3.09 5.93
C PHE A 405 -21.77 -3.37 4.56
N VAL A 406 -22.99 -2.88 4.31
CA VAL A 406 -23.70 -3.06 3.04
C VAL A 406 -22.98 -2.34 1.90
N LYS A 407 -22.42 -1.14 2.12
CA LYS A 407 -21.56 -0.47 1.13
C LYS A 407 -20.33 -1.30 0.79
N GLY A 408 -19.70 -1.94 1.78
CA GLY A 408 -18.60 -2.87 1.60
C GLY A 408 -18.97 -4.07 0.72
N LYS A 409 -19.98 -4.85 1.11
CA LYS A 409 -20.45 -6.03 0.36
C LYS A 409 -20.89 -5.67 -1.07
N LEU A 410 -21.60 -4.56 -1.26
CA LEU A 410 -22.00 -4.08 -2.60
C LEU A 410 -20.80 -3.63 -3.45
N ALA A 411 -19.79 -3.00 -2.86
CA ALA A 411 -18.57 -2.60 -3.58
C ALA A 411 -17.74 -3.83 -3.99
N GLU A 412 -17.59 -4.81 -3.11
CA GLU A 412 -16.95 -6.10 -3.40
C GLU A 412 -17.68 -6.83 -4.53
N GLN A 413 -19.02 -6.91 -4.47
CA GLN A 413 -19.83 -7.51 -5.53
C GLN A 413 -19.66 -6.76 -6.86
N LYS A 414 -19.70 -5.42 -6.87
CA LYS A 414 -19.48 -4.61 -8.08
C LYS A 414 -18.07 -4.82 -8.67
N GLN A 415 -17.04 -4.89 -7.83
CA GLN A 415 -15.67 -5.16 -8.28
C GLN A 415 -15.59 -6.55 -8.92
N LYS A 416 -16.08 -7.59 -8.23
CA LYS A 416 -16.09 -8.95 -8.76
C LYS A 416 -16.85 -9.05 -10.09
N ASP A 417 -18.07 -8.52 -10.14
CA ASP A 417 -18.90 -8.47 -11.34
C ASP A 417 -18.26 -7.66 -12.48
N LEU A 418 -17.39 -6.69 -12.17
CA LEU A 418 -16.61 -5.96 -13.16
C LEU A 418 -15.46 -6.83 -13.68
N ILE A 419 -14.65 -7.40 -12.79
CA ILE A 419 -13.51 -8.26 -13.16
C ILE A 419 -13.97 -9.47 -13.99
N ASP A 420 -15.05 -10.15 -13.60
CA ASP A 420 -15.60 -11.28 -14.38
C ASP A 420 -16.00 -10.86 -15.81
N LYS A 421 -16.60 -9.66 -15.96
CA LYS A 421 -16.91 -9.08 -17.29
C LYS A 421 -15.64 -8.76 -18.08
N LEU A 422 -14.61 -8.19 -17.45
CA LEU A 422 -13.35 -7.85 -18.11
C LEU A 422 -12.56 -9.09 -18.54
N VAL A 423 -12.48 -10.11 -17.68
CA VAL A 423 -11.86 -11.41 -17.97
C VAL A 423 -12.51 -12.04 -19.22
N ALA A 424 -13.85 -12.06 -19.27
CA ALA A 424 -14.59 -12.58 -20.41
C ALA A 424 -14.42 -11.71 -21.67
N LYS A 425 -14.57 -10.39 -21.56
CA LYS A 425 -14.47 -9.42 -22.68
C LYS A 425 -13.10 -9.42 -23.33
N ASN A 426 -12.04 -9.47 -22.53
CA ASN A 426 -10.65 -9.35 -23.00
C ASN A 426 -9.99 -10.72 -23.25
N PHE A 427 -10.75 -11.81 -23.14
CA PHE A 427 -10.31 -13.20 -23.37
C PHE A 427 -9.10 -13.61 -22.51
N VAL A 428 -9.13 -13.23 -21.23
CA VAL A 428 -7.99 -13.38 -20.32
C VAL A 428 -7.71 -14.85 -20.03
N GLN A 429 -6.47 -15.27 -20.27
CA GLN A 429 -6.03 -16.67 -20.12
C GLN A 429 -4.87 -16.76 -19.12
N VAL A 430 -5.10 -17.47 -18.02
CA VAL A 430 -4.07 -17.83 -17.04
C VAL A 430 -4.22 -19.32 -16.72
N PRO A 431 -3.27 -20.18 -17.17
CA PRO A 431 -3.26 -21.61 -16.89
C PRO A 431 -3.28 -21.90 -15.38
N ASP A 432 -4.12 -22.84 -14.97
CA ASP A 432 -4.18 -23.41 -13.62
C ASP A 432 -3.40 -24.74 -13.50
N ASP A 433 -3.21 -25.41 -14.64
CA ASP A 433 -2.52 -26.68 -14.82
C ASP A 433 -0.99 -26.51 -15.02
N PHE A 434 -0.33 -26.13 -13.93
CA PHE A 434 1.13 -26.08 -13.80
C PHE A 434 1.63 -26.80 -12.54
N ASP A 435 2.81 -27.39 -12.67
CA ASP A 435 3.55 -28.05 -11.60
C ASP A 435 4.26 -27.02 -10.71
N VAL A 436 4.20 -27.22 -9.40
CA VAL A 436 4.97 -26.44 -8.42
C VAL A 436 6.31 -27.16 -8.23
N PRO A 437 7.47 -26.50 -8.45
CA PRO A 437 8.76 -27.14 -8.25
C PRO A 437 8.93 -27.67 -6.82
N GLU A 438 9.46 -28.89 -6.68
CA GLU A 438 9.83 -29.43 -5.37
C GLU A 438 10.99 -28.62 -4.76
N ILE A 439 10.94 -28.43 -3.43
CA ILE A 439 12.01 -27.76 -2.68
C ILE A 439 13.17 -28.74 -2.52
N THR A 440 14.36 -28.37 -2.96
CA THR A 440 15.53 -29.26 -2.86
C THR A 440 15.98 -29.46 -1.41
N PRO A 441 16.70 -30.54 -1.08
CA PRO A 441 17.24 -30.76 0.27
C PRO A 441 18.11 -29.60 0.77
N GLU A 442 18.87 -28.95 -0.12
CA GLU A 442 19.72 -27.78 0.19
C GLU A 442 18.87 -26.56 0.54
N GLN A 443 17.81 -26.27 -0.23
CA GLN A 443 16.88 -25.18 0.06
C GLN A 443 16.16 -25.42 1.40
N LEU A 444 15.77 -26.68 1.69
CA LEU A 444 15.14 -27.05 2.95
C LEU A 444 16.09 -26.88 4.15
N ASP A 445 17.38 -27.18 3.99
CA ASP A 445 18.40 -26.94 5.01
C ASP A 445 18.67 -25.44 5.24
N GLN A 446 18.74 -24.64 4.17
CA GLN A 446 18.83 -23.19 4.26
C GLN A 446 17.63 -22.58 5.00
N MET A 447 16.41 -23.02 4.68
CA MET A 447 15.19 -22.58 5.38
C MET A 447 15.23 -22.92 6.88
N LYS A 448 15.68 -24.13 7.25
CA LYS A 448 15.84 -24.52 8.66
C LYS A 448 16.85 -23.63 9.39
N LYS A 449 18.00 -23.35 8.77
CA LYS A 449 19.04 -22.45 9.31
C LYS A 449 18.50 -21.03 9.50
N GLN A 450 17.79 -20.49 8.52
CA GLN A 450 17.18 -19.16 8.61
C GLN A 450 16.11 -19.09 9.72
N GLN A 451 15.27 -20.12 9.85
CA GLN A 451 14.27 -20.20 10.92
C GLN A 451 14.94 -20.30 12.30
N GLN A 452 16.04 -21.04 12.42
CA GLN A 452 16.82 -21.14 13.66
C GLN A 452 17.48 -19.81 14.03
N GLN A 453 18.00 -19.04 13.06
CA GLN A 453 18.53 -17.70 13.28
C GLN A 453 17.45 -16.71 13.75
N LEU A 454 16.27 -16.74 13.14
CA LEU A 454 15.12 -15.93 13.57
C LEU A 454 14.69 -16.28 15.00
N GLN A 455 14.66 -17.57 15.36
CA GLN A 455 14.38 -18.00 16.73
C GLN A 455 15.46 -17.52 17.72
N GLN A 456 16.74 -17.57 17.35
CA GLN A 456 17.84 -17.04 18.18
C GLN A 456 17.72 -15.52 18.37
N GLN A 457 17.37 -14.76 17.33
CA GLN A 457 17.15 -13.31 17.42
C GLN A 457 15.98 -12.96 18.34
N MET A 458 14.88 -13.74 18.32
CA MET A 458 13.75 -13.57 19.25
C MET A 458 14.02 -14.06 20.67
N GLN A 459 15.06 -14.88 20.88
CA GLN A 459 15.47 -15.39 22.19
C GLN A 459 16.60 -14.58 22.83
N MET A 460 17.22 -13.66 22.10
CA MET A 460 18.06 -12.64 22.73
C MET A 460 17.15 -11.76 23.60
N PRO A 461 17.44 -11.57 24.90
CA PRO A 461 16.71 -10.60 25.69
C PRO A 461 16.86 -9.24 25.02
N GLN A 462 15.77 -8.47 24.93
CA GLN A 462 15.89 -7.04 24.66
C GLN A 462 16.85 -6.49 25.71
N GLY A 463 18.02 -6.03 25.27
CA GLY A 463 19.02 -5.49 26.18
C GLY A 463 18.35 -4.43 27.05
N ALA A 464 18.55 -4.54 28.36
CA ALA A 464 18.32 -3.39 29.23
C ALA A 464 19.09 -2.21 28.61
N PRO A 465 18.56 -0.97 28.69
CA PRO A 465 19.33 0.17 28.24
C PRO A 465 20.70 0.11 28.92
N GLU A 466 21.77 0.08 28.13
CA GLU A 466 23.10 0.28 28.70
C GLU A 466 23.04 1.64 29.39
N ASP A 467 23.19 1.63 30.72
CA ASP A 467 23.42 2.84 31.51
C ASP A 467 24.74 3.42 31.04
N GLY A 468 24.66 4.23 29.98
CA GLY A 468 25.79 4.93 29.43
C GLY A 468 26.32 5.86 30.51
N ASP A 469 27.54 5.58 30.96
CA ASP A 469 28.34 6.45 31.82
C ASP A 469 28.52 7.81 31.12
N ALA A 470 27.54 8.69 31.32
CA ALA A 470 27.59 10.07 30.93
C ALA A 470 28.59 10.77 31.85
N ALA A 471 29.88 10.68 31.47
CA ALA A 471 30.98 11.32 32.17
C ALA A 471 30.73 12.83 32.27
N ASP A 472 30.25 13.27 33.43
CA ASP A 472 30.05 14.69 33.76
C ASP A 472 31.39 15.44 33.77
N PRO A 473 31.62 16.41 32.88
CA PRO A 473 32.87 17.15 32.80
C PRO A 473 32.94 18.31 33.82
N SER A 474 32.40 18.14 35.04
CA SER A 474 32.17 19.23 36.01
C SER A 474 32.77 19.05 37.41
N ALA A 475 33.66 18.07 37.65
CA ALA A 475 34.28 17.85 38.97
C ALA A 475 35.78 18.24 39.02
N LYS A 476 36.08 19.45 39.52
CA LYS A 476 37.45 19.98 39.68
C LYS A 476 38.08 19.57 41.03
N LYS A 477 39.38 19.23 40.98
CA LYS A 477 40.38 19.20 42.09
C LYS A 477 40.33 18.02 43.09
N ALA A 478 41.40 17.22 43.08
CA ALA A 478 42.48 17.34 44.07
C ALA A 478 43.79 16.72 43.53
N ALA A 479 44.93 17.39 43.73
CA ALA A 479 46.25 16.86 43.36
C ALA A 479 46.84 16.01 44.51
N PRO A 480 47.57 14.92 44.24
CA PRO A 480 48.25 14.15 45.28
C PRO A 480 49.52 14.89 45.76
N ALA A 481 49.63 15.12 47.07
CA ALA A 481 50.83 15.68 47.68
C ALA A 481 51.98 14.64 47.72
N PRO A 482 53.25 15.06 47.56
CA PRO A 482 54.37 14.13 47.38
C PRO A 482 54.86 13.50 48.71
N LYS A 483 55.37 12.27 48.64
CA LYS A 483 56.07 11.61 49.76
C LYS A 483 57.45 12.23 50.01
N ALA A 484 57.80 12.40 51.28
CA ALA A 484 59.05 12.99 51.71
C ALA A 484 60.26 12.02 51.66
N ALA A 485 61.46 12.58 51.53
CA ALA A 485 62.74 11.97 51.87
C ALA A 485 63.61 12.97 52.68
N PRO A 486 64.55 12.52 53.53
CA PRO A 486 64.89 13.28 54.74
C PRO A 486 66.24 14.03 54.73
N LYS A 487 66.32 15.00 55.66
CA LYS A 487 67.49 15.63 56.31
C LYS A 487 68.90 15.30 55.77
N ALA A 488 69.62 16.36 55.38
CA ALA A 488 71.03 16.55 55.70
C ALA A 488 71.19 17.89 56.45
N ALA A 489 72.00 17.93 57.52
CA ALA A 489 72.21 19.13 58.33
C ALA A 489 73.66 19.20 58.79
N GLU A 490 74.39 20.24 58.36
CA GLU A 490 75.72 20.63 58.84
C GLU A 490 76.09 21.99 58.21
N PRO A 491 77.14 22.70 58.70
CA PRO A 491 77.82 22.59 59.99
C PRO A 491 77.79 23.92 60.79
N LYS A 492 78.29 23.89 62.03
CA LYS A 492 78.50 25.11 62.84
C LYS A 492 79.92 25.67 62.66
N LYS A 493 79.99 26.99 62.43
CA LYS A 493 81.19 27.85 62.46
C LYS A 493 82.17 27.64 61.29
N LYS A 494 82.88 28.67 60.81
CA LYS A 494 83.05 30.01 61.39
C LYS A 494 83.20 31.08 60.30
#